data_AF-A0A5N5IW89-F1
#
_entry.id   AF-A0A5N5IW89-F1
#
_cell.length_a   1.000
_cell.length_b   1.000
_cell.length_c   1.000
_cell.angle_alpha   90.00
_cell.angle_beta   90.00
_cell.angle_gamma   90.00
#
_symmetry.space_group_name_H-M   'P 1'
#
loop_
_entity.id
_entity.type
_entity.pdbx_description
1 polymer ?
#
loop_
_entity_poly.entity_id
_entity_poly.type
_entity_poly.pdbx_seq_one_letter_code
_entity_poly.pdbx_strand_id
1 'polypeptide(L)'
;MGRQSLDAGEEKPMQPKDWRRGAANEANGKAPDAVRDQMLRHDPKWATFNSAYINAKVKFHLQNAVIHEPQEDALIEMLTHIGVTRDPRAGRDIVPDKVWQDMPPDPEVVELEQRRERLKGGQYRVQGRDNEQEIRDLTKVIRSKKAQRVKNIIEDYRADYFYNRPTWDIERQARGDDGEEEEEYAEPAIDLQIPERAQLAKILCNQSEDLSHEDLSSLRIQAAELWVPLCGKRETVKRDRIRRRLPTAVMVKEESPRPDVFPLLMDGKQCPRCIGDEWLSFEERTFKYCRPAVMYDHFDREHLEEMKENEKHNLIFCDHPRCKEEGVKLQHLDHFRAHVMSHHGVSLRRSDQVK
;
A
#
# COMPACT_ATOMS: atom_id res chain seq x y z
N MET A 1 1.61 8.37 4.46
CA MET A 1 1.19 8.85 5.79
C MET A 1 -0.31 9.02 5.89
N GLY A 2 -0.97 9.94 5.16
CA GLY A 2 -2.43 10.11 5.31
C GLY A 2 -3.28 8.84 5.09
N ARG A 3 -2.92 7.98 4.13
CA ARG A 3 -3.58 6.68 3.97
C ARG A 3 -3.31 5.74 5.17
N GLN A 4 -2.07 5.67 5.62
CA GLN A 4 -1.65 4.79 6.72
C GLN A 4 -2.31 5.20 8.05
N SER A 5 -2.50 6.50 8.29
CA SER A 5 -3.20 6.96 9.50
C SER A 5 -4.68 6.57 9.48
N LEU A 6 -5.33 6.65 8.31
CA LEU A 6 -6.71 6.18 8.16
C LEU A 6 -6.81 4.66 8.33
N ASP A 7 -5.86 3.90 7.76
CA ASP A 7 -5.77 2.45 7.96
C ASP A 7 -5.52 2.10 9.44
N ALA A 8 -4.85 2.97 10.21
CA ALA A 8 -4.60 2.80 11.64
C ALA A 8 -5.78 3.24 12.53
N GLY A 9 -6.85 3.83 11.99
CA GLY A 9 -8.01 4.24 12.76
C GLY A 9 -8.05 5.72 13.19
N GLU A 10 -7.16 6.56 12.66
CA GLU A 10 -7.18 8.00 12.98
C GLU A 10 -8.40 8.69 12.35
N GLU A 11 -9.11 9.52 13.10
CA GLU A 11 -10.30 10.27 12.62
C GLU A 11 -10.00 10.98 11.29
N LYS A 12 -8.85 11.65 11.21
CA LYS A 12 -8.42 12.47 10.06
C LYS A 12 -7.10 11.98 9.47
N PRO A 13 -6.89 12.16 8.14
CA PRO A 13 -5.65 11.78 7.50
C PRO A 13 -4.50 12.67 7.96
N MET A 14 -3.50 12.07 8.60
CA MET A 14 -2.33 12.77 9.12
C MET A 14 -1.33 13.12 8.01
N GLN A 15 -0.83 14.34 8.06
CA GLN A 15 0.20 14.87 7.17
C GLN A 15 1.58 14.78 7.84
N PRO A 16 2.68 14.83 7.06
CA PRO A 16 4.04 14.91 7.61
C PRO A 16 4.22 16.01 8.66
N LYS A 17 3.53 17.15 8.47
CA LYS A 17 3.58 18.28 9.38
C LYS A 17 3.01 17.93 10.76
N ASP A 18 1.99 17.08 10.84
CA ASP A 18 1.35 16.71 12.12
C ASP A 18 2.30 15.88 12.98
N TRP A 19 3.01 14.92 12.38
CA TRP A 19 4.06 14.15 13.06
C TRP A 19 5.21 15.02 13.53
N ARG A 20 5.67 15.93 12.67
CA ARG A 20 6.74 16.87 13.00
C ARG A 20 6.32 17.83 14.11
N ARG A 21 5.06 18.27 14.11
CA ARG A 21 4.44 19.03 15.20
C ARG A 21 4.44 18.22 16.49
N GLY A 22 3.97 16.98 16.47
CA GLY A 22 3.97 16.09 17.64
C GLY A 22 5.37 15.95 18.26
N ALA A 23 6.36 15.53 17.44
CA ALA A 23 7.74 15.36 17.89
C ALA A 23 8.37 16.68 18.41
N ALA A 24 8.10 17.80 17.75
CA ALA A 24 8.59 19.11 18.19
C ALA A 24 8.02 19.53 19.55
N ASN A 25 6.73 19.24 19.80
CA ASN A 25 6.10 19.56 21.08
C ASN A 25 6.58 18.66 22.21
N GLU A 26 7.02 17.43 21.92
CA GLU A 26 7.67 16.62 22.96
C GLU A 26 9.06 17.10 23.35
N ALA A 27 9.80 17.71 22.41
CA ALA A 27 11.05 18.40 22.77
C ALA A 27 10.78 19.74 23.48
N ASN A 28 9.62 20.36 23.28
CA ASN A 28 9.30 21.67 23.82
C ASN A 28 9.19 21.64 25.36
N GLY A 29 9.98 22.48 26.04
CA GLY A 29 10.05 22.50 27.51
C GLY A 29 10.93 21.41 28.12
N LYS A 30 11.22 20.32 27.39
CA LYS A 30 12.16 19.26 27.80
C LYS A 30 13.60 19.52 27.31
N ALA A 31 13.75 20.24 26.20
CA ALA A 31 15.04 20.67 25.65
C ALA A 31 15.06 22.20 25.48
N PRO A 32 16.24 22.85 25.48
CA PRO A 32 16.36 24.26 25.14
C PRO A 32 15.81 24.56 23.74
N ASP A 33 15.22 25.74 23.55
CA ASP A 33 14.63 26.17 22.27
C ASP A 33 15.60 26.03 21.09
N ALA A 34 16.88 26.35 21.29
CA ALA A 34 17.90 26.22 20.26
C ALA A 34 18.11 24.76 19.82
N VAL A 35 18.02 23.79 20.74
CA VAL A 35 18.12 22.36 20.45
C VAL A 35 16.87 21.87 19.73
N ARG A 36 15.68 22.27 20.20
CA ARG A 36 14.39 21.97 19.52
C ARG A 36 14.40 22.48 18.08
N ASP A 37 14.82 23.73 17.88
CA ASP A 37 14.84 24.33 16.55
C ASP A 37 15.93 23.70 15.67
N GLN A 38 17.08 23.31 16.23
CA GLN A 38 18.10 22.52 15.53
C GLN A 38 17.58 21.15 15.09
N MET A 39 16.83 20.42 15.94
CA MET A 39 16.21 19.14 15.59
C MET A 39 15.25 19.29 14.40
N LEU A 40 14.56 20.43 14.32
CA LEU A 40 13.70 20.78 13.21
C LEU A 40 14.47 21.38 12.03
N ARG A 41 15.74 21.76 12.18
CA ARG A 41 16.48 22.54 11.16
C ARG A 41 15.81 23.89 10.87
N HIS A 42 15.26 24.52 11.90
CA HIS A 42 14.79 25.91 11.84
C HIS A 42 15.89 26.84 12.35
N ASP A 43 15.93 28.04 11.80
CA ASP A 43 16.73 29.12 12.38
C ASP A 43 15.98 29.64 13.63
N PRO A 44 16.59 29.59 14.83
CA PRO A 44 15.98 30.03 16.08
C PRO A 44 15.50 31.49 16.05
N LYS A 45 16.07 32.32 15.17
CA LYS A 45 15.68 33.75 15.04
C LYS A 45 14.27 33.96 14.48
N TRP A 46 13.70 32.97 13.80
CA TRP A 46 12.46 33.14 13.03
C TRP A 46 11.20 32.65 13.74
N ALA A 47 11.32 32.18 14.99
CA ALA A 47 10.21 31.67 15.81
C ALA A 47 9.27 30.71 15.05
N THR A 48 9.83 29.95 14.10
CA THR A 48 9.07 29.09 13.17
C THR A 48 8.30 28.00 13.93
N PHE A 49 8.88 27.52 15.05
CA PHE A 49 8.18 26.59 15.93
C PHE A 49 6.87 27.21 16.46
N ASN A 50 6.95 28.40 17.06
CA ASN A 50 5.79 29.07 17.66
C ASN A 50 4.68 29.38 16.65
N SER A 51 5.04 29.71 15.40
CA SER A 51 4.05 30.06 14.38
C SER A 51 3.41 28.85 13.68
N ALA A 52 4.16 27.75 13.48
CA ALA A 52 3.71 26.65 12.63
C ALA A 52 3.57 25.28 13.34
N TYR A 53 4.31 25.08 14.44
CA TYR A 53 4.49 23.79 15.09
C TYR A 53 4.12 23.79 16.57
N ILE A 54 3.78 24.91 17.20
CA ILE A 54 3.20 24.89 18.53
C ILE A 54 1.90 24.08 18.51
N ASN A 55 1.64 23.33 19.57
CA ASN A 55 0.40 22.56 19.67
C ASN A 55 -0.80 23.50 19.65
N ALA A 56 -1.84 23.16 18.88
CA ALA A 56 -3.09 23.89 18.87
C ALA A 56 -3.91 23.65 20.15
N LYS A 57 -3.69 22.52 20.82
CA LYS A 57 -4.30 22.21 22.12
C LYS A 57 -3.42 22.77 23.25
N VAL A 58 -4.05 23.46 24.19
CA VAL A 58 -3.39 24.01 25.38
C VAL A 58 -3.07 22.85 26.33
N LYS A 59 -1.77 22.60 26.55
CA LYS A 59 -1.26 21.61 27.52
C LYS A 59 -0.91 22.30 28.85
N PHE A 60 -1.83 23.09 29.40
CA PHE A 60 -1.61 23.83 30.65
C PHE A 60 -2.89 23.85 31.48
N HIS A 61 -2.78 23.48 32.76
CA HIS A 61 -3.91 23.43 33.68
C HIS A 61 -4.29 24.82 34.19
N LEU A 62 -4.85 25.67 33.31
CA LEU A 62 -5.13 27.08 33.60
C LEU A 62 -6.03 27.26 34.83
N GLN A 63 -7.06 26.42 35.01
CA GLN A 63 -7.96 26.50 36.15
C GLN A 63 -7.19 26.37 37.48
N ASN A 64 -6.56 25.21 37.73
CA ASN A 64 -5.79 24.95 38.95
C ASN A 64 -4.69 26.00 39.18
N ALA A 65 -4.04 26.48 38.11
CA ALA A 65 -3.07 27.58 38.23
C ALA A 65 -3.71 28.88 38.79
N VAL A 66 -4.94 29.21 38.38
CA VAL A 66 -5.67 30.39 38.87
C VAL A 66 -6.17 30.22 40.30
N ILE A 67 -6.64 29.02 40.67
CA ILE A 67 -7.14 28.74 42.03
C ILE A 67 -6.03 28.30 43.00
N HIS A 68 -4.76 28.31 42.55
CA HIS A 68 -3.58 27.91 43.32
C HIS A 68 -3.62 26.46 43.83
N GLU A 69 -4.18 25.57 43.03
CA GLU A 69 -4.20 24.12 43.27
C GLU A 69 -3.10 23.39 42.47
N PRO A 70 -2.75 22.16 42.87
CA PRO A 70 -1.83 21.32 42.11
C PRO A 70 -2.28 21.10 40.66
N GLN A 71 -1.35 21.08 39.72
CA GLN A 71 -1.64 20.82 38.30
C GLN A 71 -1.86 19.33 38.06
N GLU A 72 -2.86 19.00 37.23
CA GLU A 72 -3.16 17.63 36.82
C GLU A 72 -2.60 17.33 35.42
N ASP A 73 -1.30 17.56 35.25
CA ASP A 73 -0.65 17.49 33.92
C ASP A 73 -0.79 16.11 33.27
N ALA A 74 -0.77 15.03 34.08
CA ALA A 74 -0.96 13.67 33.59
C ALA A 74 -2.35 13.45 32.96
N LEU A 75 -3.40 14.06 33.51
CA LEU A 75 -4.75 13.96 32.95
C LEU A 75 -4.86 14.75 31.65
N ILE A 76 -4.28 15.95 31.61
CA ILE A 76 -4.23 16.74 30.37
C ILE A 76 -3.43 16.00 29.29
N GLU A 77 -2.29 15.42 29.64
CA GLU A 77 -1.48 14.63 28.70
C GLU A 77 -2.27 13.43 28.16
N MET A 78 -2.92 12.67 29.05
CA MET A 78 -3.77 11.54 28.67
C MET A 78 -4.90 11.99 27.72
N LEU A 79 -5.70 13.00 28.08
CA LEU A 79 -6.87 13.45 27.32
C LEU A 79 -6.51 14.18 26.02
N THR A 80 -5.30 14.73 25.92
CA THR A 80 -4.84 15.43 24.71
C THR A 80 -3.97 14.57 23.81
N HIS A 81 -3.67 13.32 24.20
CA HIS A 81 -2.89 12.40 23.40
C HIS A 81 -3.58 12.12 22.06
N ILE A 82 -2.79 12.04 20.98
CA ILE A 82 -3.32 11.87 19.62
C ILE A 82 -4.13 10.59 19.46
N GLY A 83 -3.74 9.55 20.20
CA GLY A 83 -4.42 8.26 20.18
C GLY A 83 -5.77 8.22 20.89
N VAL A 84 -6.19 9.28 21.61
CA VAL A 84 -7.49 9.28 22.31
C VAL A 84 -8.66 9.17 21.34
N THR A 85 -8.54 9.82 20.18
CA THR A 85 -9.58 9.82 19.14
C THR A 85 -9.38 8.70 18.11
N ARG A 86 -8.36 7.85 18.29
CA ARG A 86 -8.06 6.76 17.36
C ARG A 86 -8.97 5.58 17.66
N ASP A 87 -9.69 5.11 16.66
CA ASP A 87 -10.45 3.86 16.72
C ASP A 87 -9.91 2.88 15.68
N PRO A 88 -9.15 1.85 16.08
CA PRO A 88 -8.57 0.88 15.16
C PRO A 88 -9.58 0.13 14.27
N ARG A 89 -10.86 0.05 14.68
CA ARG A 89 -11.95 -0.53 13.89
C ARG A 89 -12.35 0.35 12.72
N ALA A 90 -12.13 1.65 12.86
CA ALA A 90 -12.40 2.65 11.83
C ALA A 90 -11.27 2.72 10.79
N GLY A 91 -10.94 1.60 10.16
CA GLY A 91 -9.98 1.56 9.06
C GLY A 91 -10.40 2.45 7.88
N ARG A 92 -9.56 2.56 6.84
CA ARG A 92 -9.89 3.40 5.67
C ARG A 92 -11.17 2.97 4.97
N ASP A 93 -11.40 1.66 4.88
CA ASP A 93 -12.54 1.08 4.18
C ASP A 93 -13.67 0.77 5.20
N ILE A 94 -14.04 1.78 6.01
CA ILE A 94 -15.02 1.67 7.13
C ILE A 94 -16.47 1.45 6.68
N VAL A 95 -16.81 1.82 5.44
CA VAL A 95 -18.20 1.81 4.95
C VAL A 95 -18.61 0.36 4.65
N PRO A 96 -19.63 -0.19 5.33
CA PRO A 96 -20.08 -1.56 5.11
C PRO A 96 -20.64 -1.80 3.69
N ASP A 97 -20.49 -3.02 3.17
CA ASP A 97 -21.02 -3.41 1.86
C ASP A 97 -22.54 -3.18 1.72
N LYS A 98 -23.29 -3.36 2.81
CA LYS A 98 -24.73 -3.08 2.84
C LYS A 98 -25.04 -1.61 2.57
N VAL A 99 -24.25 -0.69 3.15
CA VAL A 99 -24.39 0.75 2.87
C VAL A 99 -24.11 1.02 1.41
N TRP A 100 -23.09 0.40 0.81
CA TRP A 100 -22.83 0.53 -0.62
C TRP A 100 -23.97 0.01 -1.51
N GLN A 101 -24.62 -1.08 -1.13
CA GLN A 101 -25.74 -1.68 -1.87
C GLN A 101 -27.00 -0.82 -1.81
N ASP A 102 -27.27 -0.19 -0.66
CA ASP A 102 -28.46 0.62 -0.44
C ASP A 102 -28.35 2.04 -1.06
N MET A 103 -27.14 2.44 -1.49
CA MET A 103 -26.90 3.77 -2.04
C MET A 103 -27.47 3.94 -3.46
N PRO A 104 -28.32 4.96 -3.71
CA PRO A 104 -28.86 5.19 -5.04
C PRO A 104 -27.74 5.53 -6.04
N PRO A 105 -27.91 5.30 -7.36
CA PRO A 105 -26.95 5.78 -8.34
C PRO A 105 -26.94 7.32 -8.39
N ASP A 106 -25.79 7.91 -8.73
CA ASP A 106 -25.63 9.36 -8.84
C ASP A 106 -26.31 9.84 -10.13
N PRO A 107 -27.33 10.72 -10.04
CA PRO A 107 -28.06 11.20 -11.21
C PRO A 107 -27.15 11.79 -12.29
N GLU A 108 -26.11 12.54 -11.90
CA GLU A 108 -25.19 13.18 -12.85
C GLU A 108 -24.33 12.12 -13.57
N VAL A 109 -23.85 11.12 -12.83
CA VAL A 109 -23.09 10.00 -13.42
C VAL A 109 -23.97 9.19 -14.38
N VAL A 110 -25.22 8.93 -14.00
CA VAL A 110 -26.19 8.22 -14.85
C VAL A 110 -26.45 9.00 -16.14
N GLU A 111 -26.65 10.32 -16.06
CA GLU A 111 -26.86 11.16 -17.23
C GLU A 111 -25.65 11.14 -18.17
N LEU A 112 -24.44 11.28 -17.62
CA LEU A 112 -23.20 11.23 -18.38
C LEU A 112 -23.00 9.86 -19.05
N GLU A 113 -23.34 8.76 -18.38
CA GLU A 113 -23.29 7.41 -18.95
C GLU A 113 -24.29 7.25 -20.10
N GLN A 114 -25.52 7.74 -19.94
CA GLN A 114 -26.51 7.75 -21.02
C GLN A 114 -26.07 8.61 -22.20
N ARG A 115 -25.44 9.77 -21.97
CA ARG A 115 -24.86 10.59 -23.04
C ARG A 115 -23.76 9.85 -23.77
N ARG A 116 -22.85 9.18 -23.05
CA ARG A 116 -21.79 8.36 -23.64
C ARG A 116 -22.35 7.22 -24.49
N GLU A 117 -23.37 6.51 -24.01
CA GLU A 117 -23.99 5.41 -24.77
C GLU A 117 -24.73 5.90 -26.03
N ARG A 118 -25.42 7.04 -25.96
CA ARG A 118 -26.02 7.68 -27.14
C ARG A 118 -24.98 7.99 -28.21
N LEU A 119 -23.81 8.50 -27.83
CA LEU A 119 -22.72 8.79 -28.76
C LEU A 119 -22.06 7.52 -29.32
N LYS A 120 -22.00 6.43 -28.54
CA LYS A 120 -21.51 5.14 -28.99
C LYS A 120 -22.45 4.44 -29.97
N GLY A 121 -23.76 4.58 -29.77
CA GLY A 121 -24.79 3.90 -30.56
C GLY A 121 -24.67 2.38 -30.49
N GLY A 122 -24.33 1.83 -29.33
CA GLY A 122 -24.22 0.38 -29.10
C GLY A 122 -22.94 -0.29 -29.64
N GLN A 123 -22.01 0.46 -30.23
CA GLN A 123 -20.77 -0.12 -30.75
C GLN A 123 -19.63 -0.17 -29.71
N TYR A 124 -18.87 -1.26 -29.73
CA TYR A 124 -17.76 -1.49 -28.79
C TYR A 124 -16.48 -0.73 -29.17
N ARG A 125 -16.22 -0.47 -30.47
CA ARG A 125 -15.07 0.30 -30.96
C ARG A 125 -15.48 1.71 -31.38
N VAL A 126 -14.72 2.70 -30.90
CA VAL A 126 -15.00 4.14 -31.11
C VAL A 126 -13.92 4.82 -31.98
N GLN A 127 -12.87 4.08 -32.34
CA GLN A 127 -11.70 4.61 -33.03
C GLN A 127 -12.04 5.04 -34.47
N GLY A 128 -11.66 6.28 -34.85
CA GLY A 128 -11.86 6.83 -36.19
C GLY A 128 -13.22 7.48 -36.43
N ARG A 129 -13.96 7.84 -35.36
CA ARG A 129 -15.21 8.60 -35.46
C ARG A 129 -15.02 10.05 -35.06
N ASP A 130 -15.86 10.92 -35.60
CA ASP A 130 -15.91 12.35 -35.26
C ASP A 130 -16.16 12.57 -33.76
N ASN A 131 -16.97 11.71 -33.12
CA ASN A 131 -17.31 11.80 -31.70
C ASN A 131 -16.32 11.08 -30.77
N GLU A 132 -15.20 10.56 -31.29
CA GLU A 132 -14.25 9.78 -30.49
C GLU A 132 -13.70 10.57 -29.29
N GLN A 133 -13.31 11.82 -29.52
CA GLN A 133 -12.74 12.67 -28.49
C GLN A 133 -13.78 12.96 -27.38
N GLU A 134 -15.02 13.31 -27.74
CA GLU A 134 -16.11 13.53 -26.78
C GLU A 134 -16.38 12.29 -25.94
N ILE A 135 -16.38 11.09 -26.53
CA ILE A 135 -16.58 9.83 -25.81
C ILE A 135 -15.41 9.56 -24.83
N ARG A 136 -14.17 9.85 -25.22
CA ARG A 136 -12.99 9.72 -24.35
C ARG A 136 -13.07 10.69 -23.17
N ASP A 137 -13.44 11.94 -23.43
CA ASP A 137 -13.58 12.97 -22.41
C ASP A 137 -14.71 12.64 -21.42
N LEU A 138 -15.88 12.24 -21.92
CA LEU A 138 -16.98 11.76 -21.08
C LEU A 138 -16.55 10.56 -20.22
N THR A 139 -15.79 9.62 -20.78
CA THR A 139 -15.28 8.47 -20.01
C THR A 139 -14.37 8.92 -18.86
N LYS A 140 -13.52 9.94 -19.09
CA LYS A 140 -12.66 10.52 -18.06
C LYS A 140 -13.48 11.23 -16.98
N VAL A 141 -14.49 12.02 -17.37
CA VAL A 141 -15.37 12.73 -16.44
C VAL A 141 -16.17 11.74 -15.58
N ILE A 142 -16.79 10.72 -16.19
CA ILE A 142 -17.52 9.67 -15.47
C ILE A 142 -16.61 8.98 -14.45
N ARG A 143 -15.38 8.62 -14.84
CA ARG A 143 -14.41 8.01 -13.93
C ARG A 143 -14.07 8.93 -12.75
N SER A 144 -13.85 10.22 -13.03
CA SER A 144 -13.53 11.22 -12.01
C SER A 144 -14.70 11.41 -11.04
N LYS A 145 -15.93 11.56 -11.54
CA LYS A 145 -17.15 11.71 -10.74
C LYS A 145 -17.41 10.49 -9.86
N LYS A 146 -17.29 9.27 -10.41
CA LYS A 146 -17.41 8.03 -9.61
C LYS A 146 -16.37 7.95 -8.50
N ALA A 147 -15.11 8.28 -8.80
CA ALA A 147 -14.05 8.29 -7.78
C ALA A 147 -14.29 9.34 -6.70
N GLN A 148 -14.72 10.54 -7.07
CA GLN A 148 -15.07 11.61 -6.14
C GLN A 148 -16.26 11.22 -5.25
N ARG A 149 -17.28 10.59 -5.83
CA ARG A 149 -18.44 10.12 -5.09
C ARG A 149 -18.07 9.10 -4.02
N VAL A 150 -17.29 8.08 -4.38
CA VAL A 150 -16.80 7.07 -3.43
C VAL A 150 -16.02 7.75 -2.31
N LYS A 151 -15.15 8.70 -2.66
CA LYS A 151 -14.38 9.47 -1.66
C LYS A 151 -15.30 10.22 -0.70
N ASN A 152 -16.28 10.97 -1.21
CA ASN A 152 -17.21 11.74 -0.37
C ASN A 152 -18.00 10.83 0.58
N ILE A 153 -18.52 9.71 0.08
CA ILE A 153 -19.28 8.76 0.91
C ILE A 153 -18.42 8.22 2.06
N ILE A 154 -17.16 7.87 1.79
CA ILE A 154 -16.23 7.42 2.83
C ILE A 154 -15.96 8.54 3.83
N GLU A 155 -15.73 9.77 3.37
CA GLU A 155 -15.48 10.93 4.24
C GLU A 155 -16.70 11.24 5.13
N ASP A 156 -17.91 11.26 4.55
CA ASP A 156 -19.16 11.56 5.26
C ASP A 156 -19.50 10.46 6.28
N TYR A 157 -19.44 9.20 5.88
CA TYR A 157 -19.70 8.07 6.78
C TYR A 157 -18.68 8.03 7.92
N ARG A 158 -17.41 8.29 7.63
CA ARG A 158 -16.36 8.35 8.67
C ARG A 158 -16.63 9.50 9.64
N ALA A 159 -16.99 10.68 9.15
CA ALA A 159 -17.32 11.82 10.00
C ALA A 159 -18.51 11.51 10.91
N ASP A 160 -19.57 10.90 10.37
CA ASP A 160 -20.73 10.45 11.14
C ASP A 160 -20.37 9.39 12.19
N TYR A 161 -19.54 8.40 11.80
CA TYR A 161 -19.05 7.38 12.72
C TYR A 161 -18.32 7.99 13.92
N PHE A 162 -17.30 8.83 13.71
CA PHE A 162 -16.54 9.40 14.82
C PHE A 162 -17.35 10.41 15.65
N TYR A 163 -18.33 11.08 15.03
CA TYR A 163 -19.23 11.97 15.75
C TYR A 163 -20.18 11.22 16.68
N ASN A 164 -20.78 10.13 16.21
CA ASN A 164 -21.81 9.38 16.94
C ASN A 164 -21.24 8.24 17.81
N ARG A 165 -20.03 7.74 17.54
CA ARG A 165 -19.44 6.60 18.25
C ARG A 165 -19.42 6.78 19.77
N PRO A 166 -18.99 7.93 20.33
CA PRO A 166 -19.02 8.13 21.77
C PRO A 166 -20.43 8.01 22.37
N THR A 167 -21.46 8.49 21.65
CA THR A 167 -22.86 8.36 22.08
C THR A 167 -23.32 6.91 22.06
N TRP A 168 -23.00 6.17 21.00
CA TRP A 168 -23.33 4.73 20.92
C TRP A 168 -22.65 3.93 22.04
N ASP A 169 -21.40 4.25 22.38
CA ASP A 169 -20.67 3.59 23.47
C ASP A 169 -21.31 3.88 24.84
N ILE A 170 -21.72 5.12 25.11
CA ILE A 170 -22.44 5.50 26.34
C ILE A 170 -23.79 4.78 26.42
N GLU A 171 -24.56 4.77 25.33
CA GLU A 171 -25.87 4.11 25.29
C GLU A 171 -25.75 2.60 25.49
N ARG A 172 -24.71 1.97 24.93
CA ARG A 172 -24.41 0.54 25.12
C ARG A 172 -24.08 0.25 26.58
N GLN A 173 -23.20 1.04 27.20
CA GLN A 173 -22.87 0.92 28.63
C GLN A 173 -24.11 1.09 29.51
N ALA A 174 -24.99 2.04 29.20
CA ALA A 174 -26.22 2.27 29.95
C ALA A 174 -27.22 1.10 29.87
N ARG A 175 -27.15 0.27 28.82
CA ARG A 175 -28.00 -0.93 28.65
C ARG A 175 -27.47 -2.15 29.41
N GLY A 176 -26.22 -2.12 29.88
CA GLY A 176 -25.56 -3.29 30.47
C GLY A 176 -25.09 -4.32 29.43
N ASP A 177 -24.90 -3.88 28.18
CA ASP A 177 -24.39 -4.69 27.07
C ASP A 177 -22.84 -4.68 27.03
N ASP A 178 -22.19 -4.33 28.15
CA ASP A 178 -20.74 -4.23 28.32
C ASP A 178 -20.00 -5.59 28.24
N GLY A 179 -20.76 -6.70 28.18
CA GLY A 179 -20.25 -8.06 27.95
C GLY A 179 -20.66 -8.70 26.62
N GLU A 180 -21.42 -8.02 25.76
CA GLU A 180 -21.64 -8.49 24.37
C GLU A 180 -20.38 -8.18 23.57
N GLU A 181 -19.83 -9.20 22.89
CA GLU A 181 -18.57 -9.17 22.13
C GLU A 181 -18.22 -7.75 21.70
N GLU A 182 -17.26 -7.12 22.40
CA GLU A 182 -16.60 -5.93 21.87
C GLU A 182 -16.34 -6.25 20.40
N GLU A 183 -16.73 -5.39 19.45
CA GLU A 183 -16.40 -5.60 18.04
C GLU A 183 -14.89 -5.80 17.96
N GLU A 184 -14.45 -7.07 17.98
CA GLU A 184 -13.12 -7.40 18.47
C GLU A 184 -12.17 -6.88 17.43
N TYR A 185 -11.35 -5.91 17.82
CA TYR A 185 -10.33 -5.41 16.93
C TYR A 185 -9.25 -6.48 16.81
N ALA A 186 -9.37 -7.31 15.77
CA ALA A 186 -8.29 -8.18 15.36
C ALA A 186 -7.24 -7.33 14.62
N GLU A 187 -6.04 -7.24 15.17
CA GLU A 187 -4.92 -6.61 14.48
C GLU A 187 -4.73 -7.28 13.11
N PRO A 188 -4.73 -6.50 12.00
CA PRO A 188 -4.63 -7.08 10.68
C PRO A 188 -3.27 -7.76 10.52
N ALA A 189 -3.29 -9.03 10.11
CA ALA A 189 -2.08 -9.79 9.85
C ALA A 189 -1.19 -9.06 8.81
N ILE A 190 0.04 -8.76 9.19
CA ILE A 190 0.99 -8.08 8.31
C ILE A 190 1.56 -9.12 7.32
N ASP A 191 0.90 -9.28 6.17
CA ASP A 191 1.39 -10.16 5.10
C ASP A 191 2.45 -9.47 4.24
N LEU A 192 3.72 -9.82 4.48
CA LEU A 192 4.89 -9.33 3.76
C LEU A 192 5.45 -10.45 2.87
N GLN A 193 5.33 -10.27 1.56
CA GLN A 193 5.76 -11.26 0.55
C GLN A 193 7.27 -11.35 0.39
N ILE A 194 8.00 -10.30 0.77
CA ILE A 194 9.46 -10.29 0.78
C ILE A 194 9.94 -10.82 2.13
N PRO A 195 10.57 -12.00 2.20
CA PRO A 195 10.98 -12.61 3.47
C PRO A 195 11.89 -11.72 4.31
N GLU A 196 12.83 -11.01 3.67
CA GLU A 196 13.77 -10.11 4.33
C GLU A 196 13.02 -8.98 5.05
N ARG A 197 11.96 -8.45 4.43
CA ARG A 197 11.12 -7.42 5.03
C ARG A 197 10.26 -7.99 6.17
N ALA A 198 9.73 -9.19 6.01
CA ALA A 198 8.97 -9.88 7.06
C ALA A 198 9.81 -10.10 8.32
N GLN A 199 11.07 -10.51 8.14
CA GLN A 199 12.01 -10.70 9.24
C GLN A 199 12.42 -9.36 9.88
N LEU A 200 12.72 -8.33 9.08
CA LEU A 200 13.00 -6.99 9.58
C LEU A 200 11.84 -6.42 10.41
N ALA A 201 10.60 -6.62 9.98
CA ALA A 201 9.43 -6.18 10.74
C ALA A 201 9.36 -6.84 12.13
N LYS A 202 9.67 -8.13 12.23
CA LYS A 202 9.74 -8.82 13.53
C LYS A 202 10.83 -8.25 14.44
N ILE A 203 12.02 -7.98 13.89
CA ILE A 203 13.14 -7.43 14.66
C ILE A 203 12.86 -6.00 15.13
N LEU A 204 12.30 -5.15 14.25
CA LEU A 204 12.16 -3.71 14.49
C LEU A 204 10.87 -3.33 15.22
N CYS A 205 9.78 -4.10 15.04
CA CYS A 205 8.48 -3.75 15.59
C CYS A 205 8.06 -4.61 16.78
N ASN A 206 8.59 -5.85 16.88
CA ASN A 206 8.19 -6.82 17.92
C ASN A 206 9.37 -7.23 18.80
N GLN A 207 10.25 -6.28 19.10
CA GLN A 207 11.43 -6.50 19.93
C GLN A 207 11.01 -6.69 21.40
N SER A 208 11.55 -7.72 22.07
CA SER A 208 11.31 -7.92 23.51
C SER A 208 11.95 -6.79 24.32
N GLU A 209 11.30 -6.39 25.41
CA GLU A 209 11.84 -5.38 26.35
C GLU A 209 12.99 -5.94 27.20
N ASP A 210 13.04 -7.26 27.42
CA ASP A 210 13.98 -7.93 28.33
C ASP A 210 15.26 -8.44 27.65
N LEU A 211 15.75 -7.73 26.63
CA LEU A 211 16.94 -8.19 25.88
C LEU A 211 18.25 -7.83 26.57
N SER A 212 19.18 -8.79 26.61
CA SER A 212 20.56 -8.49 26.99
C SER A 212 21.24 -7.59 25.95
N HIS A 213 22.33 -6.94 26.34
CA HIS A 213 23.13 -6.15 25.41
C HIS A 213 23.67 -6.99 24.23
N GLU A 214 23.99 -8.26 24.49
CA GLU A 214 24.48 -9.20 23.47
C GLU A 214 23.38 -9.59 22.48
N ASP A 215 22.17 -9.90 22.97
CA ASP A 215 21.02 -10.22 22.11
C ASP A 215 20.62 -9.01 21.27
N LEU A 216 20.59 -7.83 21.86
CA LEU A 216 20.28 -6.59 21.15
C LEU A 216 21.33 -6.25 20.09
N SER A 217 22.61 -6.53 20.37
CA SER A 217 23.69 -6.39 19.38
C SER A 217 23.53 -7.40 18.24
N SER A 218 23.22 -8.65 18.56
CA SER A 218 22.96 -9.72 17.58
C SER A 218 21.79 -9.38 16.65
N LEU A 219 20.68 -8.89 17.21
CA LEU A 219 19.50 -8.46 16.43
C LEU A 219 19.83 -7.28 15.51
N ARG A 220 20.66 -6.33 15.96
CA ARG A 220 21.12 -5.21 15.11
C ARG A 220 21.98 -5.68 13.95
N ILE A 221 22.88 -6.64 14.17
CA ILE A 221 23.69 -7.26 13.12
C ILE A 221 22.77 -7.95 12.12
N GLN A 222 21.84 -8.79 12.60
CA GLN A 222 20.88 -9.48 11.76
C GLN A 222 20.03 -8.49 10.94
N ALA A 223 19.56 -7.39 11.55
CA ALA A 223 18.84 -6.36 10.83
C ALA A 223 19.70 -5.75 9.71
N ALA A 224 20.96 -5.41 9.98
CA ALA A 224 21.88 -4.89 8.97
C ALA A 224 22.13 -5.89 7.83
N GLU A 225 22.30 -7.16 8.15
CA GLU A 225 22.46 -8.25 7.19
C GLU A 225 21.21 -8.45 6.32
N LEU A 226 20.00 -8.19 6.85
CA LEU A 226 18.74 -8.24 6.09
C LEU A 226 18.50 -6.99 5.24
N TRP A 227 19.01 -5.82 5.65
CA TRP A 227 18.92 -4.59 4.85
C TRP A 227 19.65 -4.72 3.51
N VAL A 228 20.81 -5.37 3.49
CA VAL A 228 21.62 -5.56 2.27
C VAL A 228 20.85 -6.30 1.16
N PRO A 229 20.33 -7.53 1.35
CA PRO A 229 19.56 -8.23 0.34
C PRO A 229 18.24 -7.52 0.04
N LEU A 230 17.60 -6.86 1.02
CA LEU A 230 16.37 -6.11 0.80
C LEU A 230 16.57 -4.94 -0.18
N CYS A 231 17.73 -4.27 -0.17
CA CYS A 231 18.05 -3.21 -1.14
C CYS A 231 18.03 -3.71 -2.59
N GLY A 232 18.32 -5.00 -2.81
CA GLY A 232 18.21 -5.66 -4.11
C GLY A 232 16.82 -6.16 -4.47
N LYS A 233 15.80 -5.94 -3.61
CA LYS A 233 14.42 -6.37 -3.87
C LYS A 233 13.55 -5.18 -4.30
N ARG A 234 12.57 -5.46 -5.16
CA ARG A 234 11.59 -4.50 -5.67
C ARG A 234 10.19 -5.08 -5.58
N GLU A 235 9.24 -4.26 -5.15
CA GLU A 235 7.81 -4.56 -5.24
C GLU A 235 7.21 -3.78 -6.41
N THR A 236 6.39 -4.43 -7.22
CA THR A 236 5.74 -3.83 -8.38
C THR A 236 4.23 -3.73 -8.19
N VAL A 237 3.54 -3.11 -9.15
CA VAL A 237 2.07 -3.05 -9.18
C VAL A 237 1.43 -4.45 -9.21
N LYS A 238 2.18 -5.51 -9.55
CA LYS A 238 1.70 -6.90 -9.47
C LYS A 238 1.32 -7.28 -8.05
N ARG A 239 2.07 -6.81 -7.03
CA ARG A 239 1.76 -7.01 -5.61
C ARG A 239 0.32 -6.64 -5.26
N ASP A 240 -0.14 -5.46 -5.68
CA ASP A 240 -1.50 -5.00 -5.40
C ASP A 240 -2.56 -5.89 -6.07
N ARG A 241 -2.27 -6.42 -7.27
CA ARG A 241 -3.17 -7.34 -7.98
C ARG A 241 -3.22 -8.72 -7.36
N ILE A 242 -2.09 -9.19 -6.82
CA ILE A 242 -2.00 -10.48 -6.15
C ILE A 242 -2.77 -10.41 -4.83
N ARG A 243 -2.54 -9.36 -4.02
CA ARG A 243 -3.31 -9.11 -2.80
C ARG A 243 -4.82 -9.04 -3.03
N ARG A 244 -5.28 -8.40 -4.10
CA ARG A 244 -6.72 -8.34 -4.46
C ARG A 244 -7.32 -9.67 -4.90
N ARG A 245 -6.50 -10.65 -5.32
CA ARG A 245 -6.97 -11.97 -5.78
C ARG A 245 -7.07 -12.99 -4.66
N LEU A 246 -6.37 -12.76 -3.54
CA LEU A 246 -6.51 -13.57 -2.33
C LEU A 246 -7.79 -13.12 -1.61
N PRO A 247 -8.81 -13.97 -1.48
CA PRO A 247 -9.92 -13.69 -0.57
C PRO A 247 -9.36 -13.57 0.86
N THR A 248 -9.93 -12.68 1.67
CA THR A 248 -9.56 -12.43 3.08
C THR A 248 -9.75 -13.64 4.01
N ALA A 249 -10.09 -14.82 3.48
CA ALA A 249 -10.31 -16.03 4.24
C ALA A 249 -9.26 -17.09 3.88
N VAL A 250 -8.58 -17.57 4.92
CA VAL A 250 -7.84 -18.84 5.00
C VAL A 250 -6.42 -18.83 4.42
N MET A 251 -5.45 -18.37 5.22
CA MET A 251 -4.08 -18.90 5.14
C MET A 251 -3.98 -20.17 6.00
N VAL A 252 -4.55 -21.27 5.52
CA VAL A 252 -4.17 -22.60 6.01
C VAL A 252 -2.92 -23.01 5.24
N LYS A 253 -1.78 -23.01 5.95
CA LYS A 253 -0.57 -23.68 5.46
C LYS A 253 -0.77 -25.18 5.58
N GLU A 254 -1.30 -25.80 4.53
CA GLU A 254 -1.03 -27.21 4.30
C GLU A 254 0.33 -27.33 3.62
N GLU A 255 1.33 -27.84 4.36
CA GLU A 255 2.62 -28.25 3.80
C GLU A 255 2.45 -29.53 2.97
N SER A 256 1.85 -29.39 1.79
CA SER A 256 1.99 -30.36 0.71
C SER A 256 3.46 -30.38 0.22
N PRO A 257 3.97 -31.53 -0.29
CA PRO A 257 5.36 -31.65 -0.74
C PRO A 257 5.71 -30.51 -1.70
N ARG A 258 6.81 -29.80 -1.41
CA ARG A 258 7.24 -28.59 -2.14
C ARG A 258 7.20 -28.88 -3.65
N PRO A 259 6.23 -28.32 -4.39
CA PRO A 259 6.27 -28.37 -5.84
C PRO A 259 7.57 -27.69 -6.27
N ASP A 260 8.17 -28.17 -7.35
CA ASP A 260 9.28 -27.50 -8.00
C ASP A 260 9.01 -25.99 -8.10
N VAL A 261 9.81 -25.18 -7.40
CA VAL A 261 9.50 -23.77 -7.12
C VAL A 261 9.44 -22.97 -8.43
N PHE A 262 10.28 -23.34 -9.40
CA PHE A 262 10.29 -22.77 -10.75
C PHE A 262 10.36 -23.91 -11.77
N PRO A 263 9.20 -24.49 -12.16
CA PRO A 263 9.18 -25.60 -13.10
C PRO A 263 9.72 -25.16 -14.45
N LEU A 264 10.54 -26.03 -15.06
CA LEU A 264 11.14 -25.75 -16.37
C LEU A 264 10.06 -25.43 -17.42
N LEU A 265 8.95 -26.19 -17.40
CA LEU A 265 7.76 -25.90 -18.19
C LEU A 265 6.89 -24.88 -17.47
N MET A 266 6.77 -23.71 -18.07
CA MET A 266 6.01 -22.59 -17.54
C MET A 266 4.55 -22.61 -18.00
N ASP A 267 3.68 -21.93 -17.26
CA ASP A 267 2.32 -21.64 -17.73
C ASP A 267 2.38 -20.60 -18.87
N GLY A 268 1.64 -20.80 -19.95
CA GLY A 268 1.60 -19.89 -21.11
C GLY A 268 1.16 -18.45 -20.79
N LYS A 269 0.66 -18.19 -19.58
CA LYS A 269 0.29 -16.87 -19.06
C LYS A 269 1.33 -16.28 -18.11
N GLN A 270 2.50 -16.90 -17.94
CA GLN A 270 3.61 -16.36 -17.16
C GLN A 270 4.62 -15.65 -18.05
N CYS A 271 5.31 -14.65 -17.49
CA CYS A 271 6.34 -13.92 -18.22
C CYS A 271 7.70 -14.61 -18.04
N PRO A 272 8.36 -15.04 -19.13
CA PRO A 272 9.63 -15.77 -19.09
C PRO A 272 10.82 -14.93 -18.61
N ARG A 273 10.75 -13.60 -18.67
CA ARG A 273 11.77 -12.71 -18.08
C ARG A 273 11.52 -12.46 -16.60
N CYS A 274 10.28 -12.20 -16.19
CA CYS A 274 9.97 -11.96 -14.78
C CYS A 274 10.22 -13.17 -13.88
N ILE A 275 10.06 -14.40 -14.38
CA ILE A 275 10.32 -15.60 -13.56
C ILE A 275 11.78 -15.68 -13.09
N GLY A 276 12.70 -15.12 -13.86
CA GLY A 276 14.14 -15.10 -13.59
C GLY A 276 14.64 -13.84 -12.86
N ASP A 277 13.78 -12.85 -12.67
CA ASP A 277 14.11 -11.59 -11.99
C ASP A 277 14.14 -11.80 -10.47
N GLU A 278 15.34 -11.97 -9.93
CA GLU A 278 15.59 -12.22 -8.49
C GLU A 278 15.29 -11.02 -7.60
N TRP A 279 15.06 -9.85 -8.20
CA TRP A 279 14.69 -8.63 -7.49
C TRP A 279 13.20 -8.67 -7.15
N LEU A 280 12.40 -9.47 -7.85
CA LEU A 280 10.98 -9.64 -7.59
C LEU A 280 10.72 -10.71 -6.52
N SER A 281 9.60 -10.56 -5.82
CA SER A 281 9.08 -11.60 -4.92
C SER A 281 8.68 -12.87 -5.69
N PHE A 282 8.62 -14.02 -5.01
CA PHE A 282 8.23 -15.29 -5.62
C PHE A 282 6.88 -15.20 -6.37
N GLU A 283 5.88 -14.56 -5.76
CA GLU A 283 4.55 -14.42 -6.34
C GLU A 283 4.52 -13.51 -7.57
N GLU A 284 5.39 -12.49 -7.62
CA GLU A 284 5.50 -11.60 -8.78
C GLU A 284 6.27 -12.26 -9.94
N ARG A 285 7.28 -13.08 -9.61
CA ARG A 285 8.02 -13.91 -10.57
C ARG A 285 7.12 -14.95 -11.23
N THR A 286 6.19 -15.53 -10.47
CA THR A 286 5.25 -16.56 -10.93
C THR A 286 3.89 -16.00 -11.35
N PHE A 287 3.72 -14.67 -11.43
CA PHE A 287 2.45 -14.01 -11.71
C PHE A 287 1.79 -14.49 -13.02
N LYS A 288 0.53 -14.91 -12.92
CA LYS A 288 -0.29 -15.35 -14.05
C LYS A 288 -1.18 -14.22 -14.57
N TYR A 289 -0.94 -13.83 -15.82
CA TYR A 289 -1.78 -12.88 -16.53
C TYR A 289 -3.15 -13.50 -16.85
N CYS A 290 -4.16 -12.66 -17.07
CA CYS A 290 -5.50 -13.14 -17.37
C CYS A 290 -5.56 -13.89 -18.72
N ARG A 291 -4.77 -13.44 -19.70
CA ARG A 291 -4.69 -14.03 -21.06
C ARG A 291 -3.25 -13.90 -21.61
N PRO A 292 -2.80 -14.82 -22.48
CA PRO A 292 -1.46 -14.76 -23.08
C PRO A 292 -1.18 -13.43 -23.81
N ALA A 293 -2.16 -12.88 -24.53
CA ALA A 293 -2.02 -11.59 -25.21
C ALA A 293 -1.59 -10.44 -24.27
N VAL A 294 -2.12 -10.41 -23.05
CA VAL A 294 -1.76 -9.40 -22.04
C VAL A 294 -0.36 -9.64 -21.48
N MET A 295 0.06 -10.91 -21.40
CA MET A 295 1.44 -11.25 -21.05
C MET A 295 2.41 -10.78 -22.15
N TYR A 296 2.05 -10.95 -23.43
CA TYR A 296 2.85 -10.46 -24.56
C TYR A 296 2.99 -8.94 -24.53
N ASP A 297 1.90 -8.21 -24.30
CA ASP A 297 1.94 -6.74 -24.15
C ASP A 297 2.81 -6.30 -22.98
N HIS A 298 2.80 -7.05 -21.87
CA HIS A 298 3.72 -6.80 -20.77
C HIS A 298 5.17 -7.07 -21.16
N PHE A 299 5.46 -8.19 -21.83
CA PHE A 299 6.82 -8.52 -22.26
C PHE A 299 7.38 -7.44 -23.19
N ASP A 300 6.62 -7.06 -24.20
CA ASP A 300 7.06 -6.08 -25.19
C ASP A 300 7.23 -4.69 -24.58
N ARG A 301 6.38 -4.30 -23.63
CA ARG A 301 6.48 -2.99 -22.99
C ARG A 301 7.61 -2.90 -21.96
N GLU A 302 7.81 -3.94 -21.17
CA GLU A 302 8.71 -3.87 -19.99
C GLU A 302 10.09 -4.45 -20.25
N HIS A 303 10.24 -5.42 -21.17
CA HIS A 303 11.49 -6.19 -21.32
C HIS A 303 12.12 -6.09 -22.71
N LEU A 304 11.34 -5.80 -23.76
CA LEU A 304 11.85 -5.89 -25.13
C LEU A 304 12.94 -4.88 -25.45
N GLU A 305 12.83 -3.63 -25.01
CA GLU A 305 13.85 -2.62 -25.29
C GLU A 305 15.18 -2.94 -24.60
N GLU A 306 15.15 -3.37 -23.33
CA GLU A 306 16.34 -3.87 -22.62
C GLU A 306 16.95 -5.07 -23.37
N MET A 307 16.13 -6.00 -23.84
CA MET A 307 16.64 -7.16 -24.58
C MET A 307 17.21 -6.77 -25.95
N LYS A 308 16.64 -5.79 -26.65
CA LYS A 308 17.24 -5.27 -27.90
C LYS A 308 18.60 -4.60 -27.63
N GLU A 309 18.75 -3.93 -26.50
CA GLU A 309 20.02 -3.34 -26.09
C GLU A 309 21.05 -4.43 -25.73
N ASN A 310 20.65 -5.42 -24.93
CA ASN A 310 21.48 -6.56 -24.57
C ASN A 310 21.95 -7.35 -25.81
N GLU A 311 21.11 -7.45 -26.84
CA GLU A 311 21.46 -8.12 -28.11
C GLU A 311 22.64 -7.41 -28.81
N LYS A 312 22.67 -6.08 -28.81
CA LYS A 312 23.80 -5.30 -29.38
C LYS A 312 25.12 -5.58 -28.66
N HIS A 313 25.05 -5.95 -27.39
CA HIS A 313 26.21 -6.25 -26.55
C HIS A 313 26.50 -7.75 -26.44
N ASN A 314 25.78 -8.63 -27.16
CA ASN A 314 25.86 -10.09 -27.05
C ASN A 314 25.59 -10.61 -25.62
N LEU A 315 24.68 -9.96 -24.90
CA LEU A 315 24.30 -10.25 -23.51
C LEU A 315 22.88 -10.84 -23.44
N ILE A 316 22.50 -11.71 -24.38
CA ILE A 316 21.19 -12.41 -24.33
C ILE A 316 21.36 -13.76 -23.63
N PHE A 317 20.65 -13.92 -22.52
CA PHE A 317 20.60 -15.14 -21.73
C PHE A 317 19.17 -15.39 -21.26
N CYS A 318 18.89 -16.67 -20.97
CA CYS A 318 17.66 -17.03 -20.30
C CYS A 318 17.84 -16.92 -18.78
N ASP A 319 17.06 -16.04 -18.14
CA ASP A 319 17.13 -15.87 -16.68
C ASP A 319 16.36 -16.92 -15.89
N HIS A 320 15.70 -17.87 -16.56
CA HIS A 320 15.02 -18.95 -15.87
C HIS A 320 16.01 -19.65 -14.92
N PRO A 321 15.67 -19.88 -13.64
CA PRO A 321 16.63 -20.40 -12.65
C PRO A 321 17.38 -21.65 -13.12
N ARG A 322 16.66 -22.59 -13.74
CA ARG A 322 17.25 -23.81 -14.32
C ARG A 322 18.18 -23.57 -15.52
N CYS A 323 17.94 -22.54 -16.33
CA CYS A 323 18.78 -22.21 -17.48
C CYS A 323 20.00 -21.36 -17.11
N LYS A 324 19.92 -20.59 -16.01
CA LYS A 324 21.07 -19.92 -15.40
C LYS A 324 22.12 -20.92 -14.94
N GLU A 325 21.69 -22.00 -14.29
CA GLU A 325 22.57 -23.10 -13.86
C GLU A 325 23.28 -23.77 -15.05
N GLU A 326 22.59 -23.91 -16.19
CA GLU A 326 23.12 -24.48 -17.42
C GLU A 326 23.95 -23.49 -18.27
N GLY A 327 23.97 -22.20 -17.92
CA GLY A 327 24.76 -21.18 -18.61
C GLY A 327 24.36 -20.93 -20.07
N VAL A 328 23.07 -21.08 -20.40
CA VAL A 328 22.57 -20.98 -21.79
C VAL A 328 22.78 -19.56 -22.36
N LYS A 329 23.78 -19.41 -23.23
CA LYS A 329 24.01 -18.18 -24.00
C LYS A 329 23.27 -18.22 -25.32
N LEU A 330 22.50 -17.17 -25.58
CA LEU A 330 21.71 -17.02 -26.79
C LEU A 330 22.29 -15.86 -27.59
N GLN A 331 22.35 -16.00 -28.91
CA GLN A 331 22.99 -14.98 -29.77
C GLN A 331 22.04 -13.84 -30.15
N HIS A 332 20.74 -14.15 -30.30
CA HIS A 332 19.75 -13.22 -30.83
C HIS A 332 18.43 -13.29 -30.07
N LEU A 333 17.63 -12.23 -30.16
CA LEU A 333 16.28 -12.17 -29.61
C LEU A 333 15.38 -13.31 -30.08
N ASP A 334 15.48 -13.68 -31.36
CA ASP A 334 14.70 -14.79 -31.91
C ASP A 334 15.19 -16.15 -31.42
N HIS A 335 16.47 -16.31 -31.09
CA HIS A 335 16.98 -17.50 -30.41
C HIS A 335 16.41 -17.61 -28.99
N PHE A 336 16.30 -16.47 -28.27
CA PHE A 336 15.62 -16.45 -26.98
C PHE A 336 14.15 -16.85 -27.09
N ARG A 337 13.41 -16.29 -28.05
CA ARG A 337 12.00 -16.67 -28.27
C ARG A 337 11.84 -18.15 -28.60
N ALA A 338 12.72 -18.69 -29.45
CA ALA A 338 12.72 -20.11 -29.79
C ALA A 338 13.02 -20.98 -28.56
N HIS A 339 14.04 -20.62 -27.78
CA HIS A 339 14.42 -21.31 -26.55
C HIS A 339 13.27 -21.32 -25.52
N VAL A 340 12.63 -20.17 -25.30
CA VAL A 340 11.49 -20.06 -24.38
C VAL A 340 10.32 -20.91 -24.85
N MET A 341 10.07 -20.98 -26.17
CA MET A 341 9.01 -21.82 -26.71
C MET A 341 9.32 -23.32 -26.56
N SER A 342 10.56 -23.75 -26.83
CA SER A 342 10.94 -25.16 -26.82
C SER A 342 11.23 -25.73 -25.43
N HIS A 343 11.88 -24.96 -24.56
CA HIS A 343 12.28 -25.41 -23.22
C HIS A 343 11.29 -25.01 -22.13
N HIS A 344 10.58 -23.88 -22.29
CA HIS A 344 9.63 -23.38 -21.30
C HIS A 344 8.16 -23.46 -21.72
N GLY A 345 7.86 -23.79 -22.98
CA GLY A 345 6.48 -23.94 -23.48
C GLY A 345 5.71 -22.62 -23.62
N VAL A 346 6.39 -21.47 -23.57
CA VAL A 346 5.76 -20.15 -23.65
C VAL A 346 6.05 -19.52 -25.02
N SER A 347 4.99 -19.14 -25.74
CA SER A 347 5.13 -18.40 -26.99
C SER A 347 5.30 -16.91 -26.70
N LEU A 348 6.20 -16.24 -27.42
CA LEU A 348 6.31 -14.78 -27.45
C LEU A 348 6.00 -14.25 -28.86
N ARG A 349 5.62 -12.98 -28.99
CA ARG A 349 5.42 -12.36 -30.32
C ARG A 349 6.75 -12.30 -31.07
N ARG A 350 6.71 -12.63 -32.36
CA ARG A 350 7.87 -12.55 -33.25
C ARG A 350 8.15 -11.09 -33.62
N SER A 351 9.37 -10.79 -34.06
CA SER A 351 9.82 -9.43 -34.41
C SER A 351 8.91 -8.73 -35.43
N ASP A 352 8.32 -9.48 -36.36
CA ASP A 352 7.38 -9.01 -37.40
C ASP A 352 5.97 -8.69 -36.87
N GLN A 353 5.65 -9.12 -35.65
CA GLN A 353 4.34 -8.95 -35.01
C GLN A 353 4.35 -7.89 -33.90
N VAL A 354 5.52 -7.39 -33.52
CA VAL A 354 5.66 -6.27 -32.58
C VAL A 354 5.40 -4.97 -33.36
N LYS A 355 4.44 -4.18 -32.89
CA LYS A 355 4.09 -2.89 -33.49
C LYS A 355 4.90 -1.75 -32.89
#